data_AF-A0A392MEC6-F1
#
_entry.id   AF-A0A392MEC6-F1
#
_cell.length_a   1.000
_cell.length_b   1.000
_cell.length_c   1.000
_cell.angle_alpha   90.00
_cell.angle_beta   90.00
_cell.angle_gamma   90.00
#
_symmetry.space_group_name_H-M   'P 1'
#
loop_
_entity.id
_entity.type
_entity.pdbx_description
1 polymer ?
#
loop_
_entity_poly.entity_id
_entity_poly.type
_entity_poly.pdbx_seq_one_letter_code
_entity_poly.pdbx_strand_id
1 'polypeptide(L)'
;MTDKFPPSLTVPLSLKSSLRYGENPHQKAAFYVDKRLAEVNAGGIATAIQHHGKEMSYNNYLDADAAWNCVCEFRNPTCVVVKHTNPCGVASRNDILEAYRLAVKADPVSAFGGIVAFNVEVDEGLEILRGKSKTLRILEAKKNEAGKLSLRQVGGGWLAQDSDDLTPNDIKFNVVSEKTPQEGELRDAEFAWLCVKHVKSNAIVIAK
;
A
#
# COMPACT_ATOMS: atom_id res chain seq x y z
N MET A 1 8.48 -33.91 -1.74
CA MET A 1 8.18 -32.53 -1.33
C MET A 1 9.15 -31.63 -2.05
N THR A 2 8.69 -30.83 -3.01
CA THR A 2 9.53 -29.80 -3.63
C THR A 2 9.81 -28.75 -2.58
N ASP A 3 11.08 -28.47 -2.32
CA ASP A 3 11.48 -27.44 -1.37
C ASP A 3 10.91 -26.09 -1.85
N LYS A 4 10.26 -25.33 -0.96
CA LYS A 4 9.53 -24.11 -1.33
C LYS A 4 10.46 -23.05 -1.90
N PHE A 5 11.70 -23.04 -1.45
CA PHE A 5 12.75 -22.16 -1.93
C PHE A 5 13.76 -22.97 -2.75
N PRO A 6 13.94 -22.65 -4.04
CA PRO A 6 14.90 -23.36 -4.86
C PRO A 6 16.34 -23.04 -4.45
N PRO A 7 17.31 -23.95 -4.69
CA PRO A 7 18.73 -23.69 -4.43
C PRO A 7 19.30 -22.53 -5.26
N SER A 8 18.62 -22.13 -6.34
CA SER A 8 18.93 -20.94 -7.13
C SER A 8 17.64 -20.20 -7.51
N LEU A 9 17.66 -18.86 -7.35
CA LEU A 9 16.55 -17.98 -7.69
C LEU A 9 17.03 -16.86 -8.62
N THR A 10 16.30 -16.60 -9.70
CA THR A 10 16.57 -15.50 -10.64
C THR A 10 15.40 -14.55 -10.70
N VAL A 11 15.68 -13.23 -10.63
CA VAL A 11 14.71 -12.15 -10.79
C VAL A 11 14.99 -11.43 -12.13
N PRO A 12 14.24 -11.75 -13.20
CA PRO A 12 14.47 -11.22 -14.53
C PRO A 12 13.89 -9.81 -14.67
N LEU A 13 14.67 -8.82 -14.26
CA LEU A 13 14.32 -7.42 -14.32
C LEU A 13 14.61 -6.81 -15.69
N SER A 14 13.70 -5.97 -16.19
CA SER A 14 13.89 -5.12 -17.37
C SER A 14 13.79 -3.66 -16.97
N LEU A 15 14.71 -2.82 -17.45
CA LEU A 15 14.68 -1.39 -17.19
C LEU A 15 13.43 -0.78 -17.85
N LYS A 16 12.57 -0.13 -17.05
CA LYS A 16 11.39 0.60 -17.53
C LYS A 16 11.70 2.08 -17.74
N SER A 17 12.42 2.71 -16.82
CA SER A 17 12.85 4.11 -16.96
C SER A 17 13.99 4.46 -16.00
N SER A 18 14.79 5.47 -16.34
CA SER A 18 15.63 6.16 -15.36
C SER A 18 14.76 7.07 -14.49
N LEU A 19 15.16 7.28 -13.23
CA LEU A 19 14.51 8.21 -12.32
C LEU A 19 15.41 9.42 -12.09
N ARG A 20 14.79 10.55 -11.74
CA ARG A 20 15.50 11.81 -11.50
C ARG A 20 16.60 11.68 -10.43
N TYR A 21 16.29 10.98 -9.35
CA TYR A 21 17.18 10.59 -8.27
C TYR A 21 16.52 9.48 -7.44
N GLY A 22 17.28 8.88 -6.51
CA GLY A 22 16.81 7.84 -5.58
C GLY A 22 16.03 8.41 -4.40
N GLU A 23 16.23 7.87 -3.21
CA GLU A 23 15.61 8.42 -1.99
C GLU A 23 16.04 9.88 -1.75
N ASN A 24 17.31 10.18 -2.04
CA ASN A 24 17.92 11.49 -1.89
C ASN A 24 18.47 12.03 -3.23
N PRO A 25 18.52 13.37 -3.42
CA PRO A 25 18.92 13.99 -4.69
C PRO A 25 20.29 13.59 -5.24
N HIS A 26 21.24 13.22 -4.39
CA HIS A 26 22.59 12.83 -4.80
C HIS A 26 22.68 11.36 -5.30
N GLN A 27 21.63 10.57 -5.10
CA GLN A 27 21.58 9.16 -5.49
C GLN A 27 20.97 9.04 -6.89
N LYS A 28 21.62 8.32 -7.81
CA LYS A 28 21.01 7.96 -9.10
C LYS A 28 20.05 6.79 -8.89
N ALA A 29 18.97 6.74 -9.67
CA ALA A 29 18.01 5.64 -9.59
C ALA A 29 17.36 5.31 -10.93
N ALA A 30 16.75 4.13 -10.98
CA ALA A 30 16.03 3.61 -12.12
C ALA A 30 14.90 2.71 -11.63
N PHE A 31 13.83 2.63 -12.41
CA PHE A 31 12.70 1.75 -12.16
C PHE A 31 12.76 0.56 -13.11
N TYR A 32 12.74 -0.65 -12.54
CA TYR A 32 12.75 -1.92 -13.25
C TYR A 32 11.43 -2.65 -13.04
N VAL A 33 11.02 -3.43 -14.03
CA VAL A 33 9.84 -4.31 -13.95
C VAL A 33 10.24 -5.77 -14.18
N ASP A 34 9.58 -6.69 -13.49
CA ASP A 34 9.63 -8.11 -13.83
C ASP A 34 8.61 -8.38 -14.94
N LYS A 35 9.08 -8.73 -16.14
CA LYS A 35 8.20 -8.97 -17.30
C LYS A 35 7.27 -10.16 -17.09
N ARG A 36 7.67 -11.17 -16.29
CA ARG A 36 6.81 -12.32 -16.01
C ARG A 36 5.60 -11.91 -15.19
N LEU A 37 5.76 -10.97 -14.25
CA LEU A 37 4.65 -10.43 -13.48
C LEU A 37 3.65 -9.69 -14.38
N ALA A 38 4.14 -8.93 -15.37
CA ALA A 38 3.27 -8.25 -16.33
C ALA A 38 2.53 -9.25 -17.26
N GLU A 39 3.19 -10.33 -17.68
CA GLU A 39 2.61 -11.36 -18.57
C GLU A 39 1.53 -12.21 -17.87
N VAL A 40 1.63 -12.42 -16.56
CA VAL A 40 0.61 -13.12 -15.76
C VAL A 40 -0.43 -12.18 -15.14
N ASN A 41 -0.49 -10.92 -15.60
CA ASN A 41 -1.45 -9.90 -15.13
C ASN A 41 -1.36 -9.63 -13.61
N ALA A 42 -0.16 -9.77 -13.03
CA ALA A 42 0.07 -9.42 -11.63
C ALA A 42 -0.14 -7.91 -11.42
N GLY A 43 -0.85 -7.58 -10.34
CA GLY A 43 -1.17 -6.21 -9.97
C GLY A 43 0.00 -5.45 -9.33
N GLY A 44 -0.36 -4.43 -8.56
CA GLY A 44 0.56 -3.56 -7.83
C GLY A 44 0.99 -2.32 -8.62
N ILE A 45 1.81 -1.51 -7.97
CA ILE A 45 2.20 -0.20 -8.51
C ILE A 45 3.12 -0.31 -9.72
N ALA A 46 3.90 -1.39 -9.84
CA ALA A 46 4.84 -1.55 -10.94
C ALA A 46 4.14 -1.65 -12.31
N THR A 47 2.93 -2.20 -12.34
CA THR A 47 2.05 -2.37 -13.51
C THR A 47 0.95 -1.30 -13.58
N ALA A 48 0.95 -0.32 -12.68
CA ALA A 48 -0.05 0.73 -12.66
C ALA A 48 -0.02 1.62 -13.92
N ILE A 49 -1.20 2.07 -14.31
CA ILE A 49 -1.41 3.03 -15.40
C ILE A 49 -1.41 4.43 -14.80
N GLN A 50 -0.51 5.30 -15.29
CA GLN A 50 -0.48 6.70 -14.90
C GLN A 50 -1.35 7.53 -15.85
N HIS A 51 -2.44 8.06 -15.31
CA HIS A 51 -3.44 8.83 -16.05
C HIS A 51 -3.11 10.32 -16.13
N HIS A 52 -2.28 10.85 -15.24
CA HIS A 52 -1.96 12.28 -15.18
C HIS A 52 -0.64 12.57 -14.45
N GLY A 53 -0.13 13.79 -14.61
CA GLY A 53 0.93 14.33 -13.79
C GLY A 53 2.34 14.12 -14.36
N LYS A 54 3.33 14.58 -13.59
CA LYS A 54 4.75 14.40 -13.91
C LYS A 54 5.18 12.95 -13.71
N GLU A 55 6.33 12.58 -14.23
CA GLU A 55 6.98 11.30 -13.95
C GLU A 55 7.06 11.00 -12.44
N MET A 56 6.90 9.74 -12.09
CA MET A 56 7.03 9.25 -10.72
C MET A 56 8.48 9.39 -10.23
N SER A 57 8.65 9.85 -8.97
CA SER A 57 9.96 9.78 -8.29
C SER A 57 10.14 8.44 -7.57
N TYR A 58 11.37 8.15 -7.12
CA TYR A 58 11.67 6.96 -6.33
C TYR A 58 10.76 6.83 -5.11
N ASN A 59 10.63 7.90 -4.32
CA ASN A 59 9.78 7.92 -3.13
C ASN A 59 8.28 7.86 -3.49
N ASN A 60 7.86 8.35 -4.67
CA ASN A 60 6.48 8.17 -5.09
C ASN A 60 6.14 6.71 -5.36
N TYR A 61 7.07 5.92 -5.91
CA TYR A 61 6.86 4.48 -6.07
C TYR A 61 6.73 3.77 -4.72
N LEU A 62 7.62 4.09 -3.77
CA LEU A 62 7.58 3.49 -2.42
C LEU A 62 6.29 3.84 -1.66
N ASP A 63 5.91 5.12 -1.64
CA ASP A 63 4.73 5.58 -0.92
C ASP A 63 3.43 5.09 -1.60
N ALA A 64 3.41 5.00 -2.93
CA ALA A 64 2.24 4.50 -3.65
C ALA A 64 2.06 3.00 -3.40
N ASP A 65 3.15 2.25 -3.35
CA ASP A 65 3.10 0.81 -3.08
C ASP A 65 2.64 0.53 -1.66
N ALA A 66 3.16 1.28 -0.68
CA ALA A 66 2.68 1.22 0.70
C ALA A 66 1.19 1.58 0.83
N ALA A 67 0.73 2.65 0.17
CA ALA A 67 -0.67 3.06 0.21
C ALA A 67 -1.60 2.02 -0.46
N TRP A 68 -1.19 1.50 -1.61
CA TRP A 68 -1.96 0.52 -2.37
C TRP A 68 -2.06 -0.82 -1.63
N ASN A 69 -0.95 -1.33 -1.09
CA ASN A 69 -0.95 -2.57 -0.33
C ASN A 69 -1.82 -2.45 0.93
N CYS A 70 -1.76 -1.32 1.63
CA CYS A 70 -2.59 -1.08 2.81
C CYS A 70 -4.09 -1.00 2.47
N VAL A 71 -4.48 -0.20 1.46
CA VAL A 71 -5.91 -0.05 1.13
C VAL A 71 -6.53 -1.35 0.61
N CYS A 72 -5.73 -2.21 -0.01
CA CYS A 72 -6.15 -3.51 -0.54
C CYS A 72 -6.50 -4.55 0.54
N GLU A 73 -6.17 -4.31 1.82
CA GLU A 73 -6.56 -5.16 2.96
C GLU A 73 -8.07 -5.13 3.22
N PHE A 74 -8.70 -4.01 2.90
CA PHE A 74 -10.07 -3.72 3.31
C PHE A 74 -11.07 -4.14 2.24
N ARG A 75 -12.19 -4.74 2.68
CA ARG A 75 -13.33 -5.08 1.81
C ARG A 75 -14.29 -3.92 1.62
N ASN A 76 -14.51 -3.13 2.67
CA ASN A 76 -15.38 -1.95 2.62
C ASN A 76 -14.69 -0.79 1.89
N PRO A 77 -15.44 0.17 1.32
CA PRO A 77 -14.83 1.36 0.74
C PRO A 77 -13.94 2.07 1.77
N THR A 78 -12.67 2.25 1.41
CA THR A 78 -11.62 2.67 2.33
C THR A 78 -10.69 3.66 1.67
N CYS A 79 -10.29 4.67 2.43
CA CYS A 79 -9.23 5.61 2.07
C CYS A 79 -8.03 5.40 2.99
N VAL A 80 -6.84 5.35 2.39
CA VAL A 80 -5.55 5.35 3.09
C VAL A 80 -4.74 6.56 2.65
N VAL A 81 -4.13 7.26 3.60
CA VAL A 81 -3.17 8.35 3.35
C VAL A 81 -1.80 7.95 3.91
N VAL A 82 -0.79 7.91 3.04
CA VAL A 82 0.59 7.54 3.38
C VAL A 82 1.54 8.70 3.21
N LYS A 83 2.55 8.76 4.08
CA LYS A 83 3.74 9.59 3.90
C LYS A 83 4.97 8.85 4.39
N HIS A 84 6.04 8.82 3.60
CA HIS A 84 7.28 8.12 3.94
C HIS A 84 7.04 6.65 4.33
N THR A 85 6.27 5.94 3.51
CA THR A 85 5.88 4.53 3.63
C THR A 85 5.07 4.16 4.87
N ASN A 86 4.59 5.16 5.64
CA ASN A 86 3.77 4.95 6.82
C ASN A 86 2.36 5.52 6.61
N PRO A 87 1.29 4.77 6.91
CA PRO A 87 -0.06 5.31 6.98
C PRO A 87 -0.15 6.37 8.07
N CYS A 88 -0.55 7.60 7.69
CA CYS A 88 -0.87 8.67 8.63
C CYS A 88 -2.38 8.79 8.89
N GLY A 89 -3.20 8.17 8.04
CA GLY A 89 -4.63 8.08 8.25
C GLY A 89 -5.27 6.97 7.42
N VAL A 90 -6.21 6.24 8.02
CA VAL A 90 -6.98 5.19 7.37
C VAL A 90 -8.43 5.30 7.85
N ALA A 91 -9.39 5.17 6.95
CA ALA A 91 -10.80 5.13 7.32
C ALA A 91 -11.62 4.32 6.32
N SER A 92 -12.53 3.49 6.82
CA SER A 92 -13.53 2.76 6.03
C SER A 92 -14.93 3.28 6.32
N ARG A 93 -15.68 3.65 5.28
CA ARG A 93 -17.08 4.11 5.34
C ARG A 93 -17.82 3.67 4.09
N ASN A 94 -19.16 3.64 4.15
CA ASN A 94 -19.95 3.35 2.96
C ASN A 94 -19.82 4.46 1.90
N ASP A 95 -19.68 5.72 2.34
CA ASP A 95 -19.35 6.85 1.49
C ASP A 95 -17.82 7.05 1.45
N ILE A 96 -17.23 6.91 0.26
CA ILE A 96 -15.78 7.07 0.06
C ILE A 96 -15.31 8.50 0.34
N LEU A 97 -16.18 9.51 0.18
CA LEU A 97 -15.86 10.89 0.50
C LEU A 97 -15.78 11.11 2.02
N GLU A 98 -16.67 10.48 2.78
CA GLU A 98 -16.59 10.45 4.24
C GLU A 98 -15.31 9.77 4.70
N ALA A 99 -15.00 8.59 4.13
CA ALA A 99 -13.74 7.88 4.40
C ALA A 99 -12.51 8.77 4.13
N TYR A 100 -12.46 9.45 2.98
CA TYR A 100 -11.39 10.39 2.67
C TYR A 100 -11.24 11.49 3.74
N ARG A 101 -12.35 12.15 4.12
CA ARG A 101 -12.33 13.22 5.11
C ARG A 101 -11.84 12.73 6.48
N LEU A 102 -12.25 11.53 6.89
CA LEU A 102 -11.82 10.94 8.17
C LEU A 102 -10.35 10.52 8.14
N ALA A 103 -9.88 9.91 7.05
CA ALA A 103 -8.48 9.55 6.89
C ALA A 103 -7.58 10.79 6.95
N VAL A 104 -7.95 11.90 6.29
CA VAL A 104 -7.21 13.18 6.39
C VAL A 104 -7.30 13.78 7.79
N LYS A 105 -8.45 13.66 8.47
CA LYS A 105 -8.65 14.19 9.82
C LYS A 105 -7.78 13.50 10.88
N ALA A 106 -7.37 12.25 10.65
CA ALA A 106 -6.51 11.50 11.56
C ALA A 106 -5.18 12.23 11.81
N ASP A 107 -4.54 12.72 10.74
CA ASP A 107 -3.38 13.61 10.82
C ASP A 107 -3.32 14.54 9.60
N PRO A 108 -3.93 15.74 9.66
CA PRO A 108 -3.99 16.65 8.52
C PRO A 108 -2.62 17.24 8.17
N VAL A 109 -1.69 17.31 9.14
CA VAL A 109 -0.35 17.86 8.93
C VAL A 109 0.49 16.87 8.11
N SER A 110 0.45 15.59 8.47
CA SER A 110 1.13 14.54 7.71
C SER A 110 0.47 14.26 6.37
N ALA A 111 -0.87 14.35 6.28
CA ALA A 111 -1.58 14.17 5.01
C ALA A 111 -1.14 15.16 3.92
N PHE A 112 -0.68 16.36 4.30
CA PHE A 112 -0.18 17.33 3.34
C PHE A 112 1.05 16.80 2.58
N GLY A 113 0.92 16.69 1.26
CA GLY A 113 1.94 16.14 0.37
C GLY A 113 2.06 14.61 0.40
N GLY A 114 1.16 13.92 1.10
CA GLY A 114 1.09 12.46 1.12
C GLY A 114 0.47 11.87 -0.15
N ILE A 115 0.44 10.53 -0.19
CA ILE A 115 -0.23 9.76 -1.22
C ILE A 115 -1.55 9.24 -0.67
N VAL A 116 -2.62 9.41 -1.46
CA VAL A 116 -3.98 8.98 -1.12
C VAL A 116 -4.33 7.80 -2.01
N ALA A 117 -4.81 6.72 -1.41
CA ALA A 117 -5.25 5.51 -2.11
C ALA A 117 -6.69 5.14 -1.71
N PHE A 118 -7.43 4.59 -2.67
CA PHE A 118 -8.80 4.11 -2.52
C PHE A 118 -8.87 2.68 -3.06
N ASN A 119 -9.67 1.81 -2.42
CA ASN A 119 -9.93 0.45 -2.91
C ASN A 119 -11.22 0.34 -3.76
N VAL A 120 -11.81 1.47 -4.11
CA VAL A 120 -12.98 1.59 -5.00
C VAL A 120 -12.68 2.63 -6.07
N GLU A 121 -13.42 2.57 -7.18
CA GLU A 121 -13.32 3.56 -8.25
C GLU A 121 -13.81 4.94 -7.78
N VAL A 122 -13.21 6.00 -8.33
CA VAL A 122 -13.52 7.40 -8.00
C VAL A 122 -13.79 8.16 -9.29
N ASP A 123 -14.98 7.92 -9.84
CA ASP A 123 -15.34 8.15 -11.24
C ASP A 123 -15.44 9.65 -11.60
N GLU A 124 -15.93 10.48 -10.67
CA GLU A 124 -16.15 11.92 -10.91
C GLU A 124 -14.93 12.80 -10.54
N GLY A 125 -13.88 12.20 -9.98
CA GLY A 125 -12.72 12.94 -9.46
C GLY A 125 -11.64 13.24 -10.50
N LEU A 126 -11.48 12.40 -11.53
CA LEU A 126 -10.28 12.40 -12.37
C LEU A 126 -10.07 13.73 -13.11
N GLU A 127 -11.06 14.20 -13.86
CA GLU A 127 -10.96 15.46 -14.63
C GLU A 127 -10.82 16.68 -13.72
N ILE A 128 -11.51 16.68 -12.57
CA ILE A 128 -11.41 17.76 -11.58
C ILE A 128 -9.98 17.81 -11.03
N LEU A 129 -9.42 16.67 -10.62
CA LEU A 129 -8.06 16.57 -10.09
C LEU A 129 -7.01 16.97 -11.12
N ARG A 130 -7.19 16.55 -12.39
CA ARG A 130 -6.37 16.98 -13.53
C ARG A 130 -6.35 18.49 -13.68
N GLY A 131 -7.52 19.13 -13.59
CA GLY A 131 -7.68 20.58 -13.67
C GLY A 131 -7.07 21.36 -12.49
N LYS A 132 -7.04 20.77 -11.29
CA LYS A 132 -6.49 21.42 -10.08
C LYS A 132 -4.97 21.45 -10.04
N SER A 133 -4.29 20.45 -10.59
CA SER A 133 -2.82 20.40 -10.56
C SER A 133 -2.25 19.64 -11.75
N LYS A 134 -1.35 20.30 -12.49
CA LYS A 134 -0.58 19.66 -13.58
C LYS A 134 0.48 18.66 -13.08
N THR A 135 0.76 18.63 -11.79
CA THR A 135 1.85 17.81 -11.22
C THR A 135 1.37 16.63 -10.39
N LEU A 136 0.07 16.58 -10.07
CA LEU A 136 -0.52 15.48 -9.33
C LEU A 136 -0.47 14.21 -10.19
N ARG A 137 0.15 13.15 -9.67
CA ARG A 137 0.12 11.85 -10.33
C ARG A 137 -1.16 11.14 -9.94
N ILE A 138 -1.87 10.62 -10.93
CA ILE A 138 -3.08 9.85 -10.74
C ILE A 138 -2.83 8.47 -11.34
N LEU A 139 -2.94 7.44 -10.51
CA LEU A 139 -2.59 6.07 -10.85
C LEU A 139 -3.81 5.18 -10.73
N GLU A 140 -3.94 4.25 -11.65
CA GLU A 140 -4.86 3.10 -11.56
C GLU A 140 -4.02 1.84 -11.45
N ALA A 141 -4.28 1.00 -10.44
CA ALA A 141 -3.55 -0.22 -10.19
C ALA A 141 -4.51 -1.38 -9.94
N LYS A 142 -4.04 -2.60 -10.20
CA LYS A 142 -4.78 -3.83 -9.86
C LYS A 142 -4.31 -4.37 -8.51
N LYS A 143 -5.19 -4.99 -7.75
CA LYS A 143 -4.81 -5.71 -6.52
C LYS A 143 -3.96 -6.93 -6.87
N ASN A 144 -2.95 -7.21 -6.05
CA ASN A 144 -2.16 -8.44 -6.16
C ASN A 144 -2.91 -9.64 -5.56
N GLU A 145 -2.72 -10.81 -6.15
CA GLU A 145 -3.15 -12.07 -5.52
C GLU A 145 -2.25 -12.39 -4.31
N ALA A 146 -2.79 -13.16 -3.35
CA ALA A 146 -2.05 -13.66 -2.20
C ALA A 146 -0.97 -14.69 -2.59
N GLY A 147 -0.08 -15.00 -1.65
CA GLY A 147 0.94 -16.05 -1.76
C GLY A 147 2.11 -15.67 -2.66
N LYS A 148 2.46 -14.38 -2.74
CA LYS A 148 3.60 -13.91 -3.54
C LYS A 148 4.89 -14.02 -2.73
N LEU A 149 6.00 -14.15 -3.45
CA LEU A 149 7.33 -14.09 -2.85
C LEU A 149 7.70 -12.64 -2.56
N SER A 150 8.05 -12.34 -1.31
CA SER A 150 8.58 -11.04 -0.91
C SER A 150 10.10 -11.12 -0.81
N LEU A 151 10.77 -10.20 -1.51
CA LEU A 151 12.22 -10.10 -1.55
C LEU A 151 12.67 -8.79 -0.90
N ARG A 152 13.64 -8.87 0.02
CA ARG A 152 14.24 -7.71 0.67
C ARG A 152 15.74 -7.71 0.50
N GLN A 153 16.30 -6.62 -0.03
CA GLN A 153 17.73 -6.48 -0.20
C GLN A 153 18.44 -6.35 1.15
N VAL A 154 19.59 -7.01 1.27
CA VAL A 154 20.57 -6.81 2.36
C VAL A 154 21.97 -6.66 1.75
N GLY A 155 22.96 -6.25 2.55
CA GLY A 155 24.34 -6.15 2.08
C GLY A 155 24.84 -7.49 1.52
N GLY A 156 25.14 -7.51 0.22
CA GLY A 156 25.65 -8.72 -0.46
C GLY A 156 24.60 -9.76 -0.88
N GLY A 157 23.30 -9.52 -0.70
CA GLY A 157 22.28 -10.51 -1.06
C GLY A 157 20.82 -10.08 -0.90
N TRP A 158 19.93 -11.08 -0.84
CA TRP A 158 18.48 -10.91 -0.69
C TRP A 158 17.92 -11.87 0.37
N LEU A 159 16.94 -11.41 1.11
CA LEU A 159 16.07 -12.23 1.95
C LEU A 159 14.81 -12.56 1.15
N ALA A 160 14.36 -13.81 1.22
CA ALA A 160 13.15 -14.29 0.57
C ALA A 160 12.18 -14.84 1.63
N GLN A 161 10.93 -14.42 1.57
CA GLN A 161 9.88 -14.85 2.49
C GLN A 161 8.52 -14.85 1.79
N ASP A 162 7.53 -15.42 2.45
CA ASP A 162 6.14 -15.27 2.04
C ASP A 162 5.65 -13.83 2.23
N SER A 163 4.71 -13.41 1.38
CA SER A 163 3.88 -12.26 1.66
C SER A 163 3.08 -12.49 2.94
N ASP A 164 2.96 -11.44 3.75
CA ASP A 164 2.03 -11.45 4.87
C ASP A 164 0.63 -11.17 4.34
N ASP A 165 -0.15 -12.24 4.15
CA ASP A 165 -1.53 -12.18 3.64
C ASP A 165 -2.57 -12.49 4.73
N LEU A 166 -2.15 -12.57 6.00
CA LEU A 166 -3.05 -12.88 7.11
C LEU A 166 -4.07 -11.77 7.30
N THR A 167 -5.31 -12.19 7.57
CA THR A 167 -6.44 -11.31 7.90
C THR A 167 -7.02 -11.66 9.28
N PRO A 168 -7.84 -10.78 9.87
CA PRO A 168 -8.56 -11.08 11.10
C PRO A 168 -9.41 -12.36 11.06
N ASN A 169 -9.84 -12.82 9.87
CA ASN A 169 -10.60 -14.07 9.73
C ASN A 169 -9.73 -15.33 9.88
N ASP A 170 -8.43 -15.21 9.70
CA ASP A 170 -7.47 -16.33 9.76
C ASP A 170 -6.96 -16.57 11.18
N ILE A 171 -7.30 -15.70 12.12
CA ILE A 171 -6.84 -15.74 13.50
C ILE A 171 -8.01 -15.79 14.48
N LYS A 172 -7.78 -16.41 15.64
CA LYS A 172 -8.74 -16.44 16.73
C LYS A 172 -8.39 -15.36 17.75
N PHE A 173 -9.26 -14.36 17.88
CA PHE A 173 -9.19 -13.39 18.97
C PHE A 173 -9.64 -14.03 20.28
N ASN A 174 -8.77 -13.99 21.30
CA ASN A 174 -9.08 -14.48 22.64
C ASN A 174 -9.27 -13.29 23.59
N VAL A 175 -10.40 -13.25 24.30
CA VAL A 175 -10.65 -12.27 25.35
C VAL A 175 -9.89 -12.69 26.60
N VAL A 176 -8.93 -11.87 27.02
CA VAL A 176 -8.06 -12.13 28.19
C VAL A 176 -8.39 -11.24 29.39
N SER A 177 -9.50 -10.50 29.32
CA SER A 177 -10.01 -9.61 30.37
C SER A 177 -11.37 -10.08 30.88
N GLU A 178 -11.78 -9.59 32.05
CA GLU A 178 -13.12 -9.84 32.60
C GLU A 178 -14.23 -9.24 31.73
N LYS A 179 -14.00 -8.05 31.16
CA LYS A 179 -14.95 -7.40 30.25
C LYS A 179 -14.81 -7.97 28.84
N THR A 180 -15.92 -8.42 28.27
CA THR A 180 -16.02 -8.82 26.85
C THR A 180 -16.25 -7.57 25.97
N PRO A 181 -15.55 -7.45 24.83
CA PRO A 181 -15.77 -6.36 23.89
C PRO A 181 -17.17 -6.43 23.29
N GLN A 182 -17.79 -5.27 23.08
CA GLN A 182 -18.98 -5.14 22.25
C GLN A 182 -18.63 -5.41 20.78
N GLU A 183 -19.63 -5.74 19.96
CA GLU A 183 -19.43 -6.04 18.55
C GLU A 183 -18.74 -4.89 17.78
N GLY A 184 -19.07 -3.63 18.11
CA GLY A 184 -18.40 -2.46 17.55
C GLY A 184 -16.92 -2.37 17.96
N GLU A 185 -16.62 -2.60 19.25
CA GLU A 185 -15.24 -2.59 19.76
C GLU A 185 -14.40 -3.70 19.11
N LEU A 186 -14.99 -4.87 18.83
CA LEU A 186 -14.30 -5.95 18.13
C LEU A 186 -14.03 -5.59 16.65
N ARG A 187 -15.00 -4.99 15.95
CA ARG A 187 -14.80 -4.51 14.57
C ARG A 187 -13.71 -3.45 14.49
N ASP A 188 -13.66 -2.53 15.44
CA ASP A 188 -12.61 -1.50 15.51
C ASP A 188 -11.25 -2.13 15.78
N ALA A 189 -11.18 -3.18 16.61
CA ALA A 189 -9.96 -3.94 16.86
C ALA A 189 -9.48 -4.71 15.62
N GLU A 190 -10.38 -5.35 14.86
CA GLU A 190 -10.05 -6.01 13.59
C GLU A 190 -9.56 -5.01 12.53
N PHE A 191 -10.20 -3.84 12.45
CA PHE A 191 -9.75 -2.75 11.60
C PHE A 191 -8.37 -2.22 12.00
N ALA A 192 -8.13 -2.01 13.30
CA ALA A 192 -6.84 -1.60 13.83
C ALA A 192 -5.76 -2.65 13.57
N TRP A 193 -6.10 -3.94 13.66
CA TRP A 193 -5.20 -5.06 13.34
C TRP A 193 -4.75 -5.00 11.87
N LEU A 194 -5.68 -4.78 10.94
CA LEU A 194 -5.33 -4.62 9.52
C LEU A 194 -4.45 -3.38 9.29
N CYS A 195 -4.74 -2.28 9.97
CA CYS A 195 -3.93 -1.07 9.85
C CYS A 195 -2.50 -1.25 10.39
N VAL A 196 -2.35 -1.86 11.57
CA VAL A 196 -1.06 -1.93 12.27
C VAL A 196 -0.03 -2.78 11.52
N LYS A 197 -0.49 -3.76 10.72
CA LYS A 197 0.33 -4.53 9.77
C LYS A 197 1.15 -3.66 8.80
N HIS A 198 0.64 -2.48 8.46
CA HIS A 198 1.25 -1.55 7.50
C HIS A 198 2.03 -0.41 8.15
N VAL A 199 2.14 -0.37 9.49
CA VAL A 199 2.93 0.61 10.24
C VAL A 199 4.27 -0.03 10.63
N LYS A 200 5.38 0.69 10.47
CA LYS A 200 6.70 0.15 10.82
C LYS A 200 6.79 -0.15 12.33
N SER A 201 7.28 -1.34 12.69
CA SER A 201 7.41 -1.78 14.08
C SER A 201 8.45 -0.99 14.89
N ASN A 202 8.26 -0.76 16.19
CA ASN A 202 7.07 -1.11 16.98
C ASN A 202 5.91 -0.16 16.68
N ALA A 203 4.70 -0.71 16.52
CA ALA A 203 3.54 0.04 16.06
C ALA A 203 2.35 -0.10 17.01
N ILE A 204 1.63 1.01 17.20
CA ILE A 204 0.36 1.07 17.93
C ILE A 204 -0.62 1.82 17.04
N VAL A 205 -1.79 1.24 16.81
CA VAL A 205 -2.91 1.89 16.11
C VAL A 205 -4.07 2.03 17.08
N ILE A 206 -4.69 3.20 17.08
CA ILE A 206 -5.93 3.49 17.81
C ILE A 206 -7.02 3.73 16.77
N ALA A 207 -8.12 2.98 16.86
CA ALA A 207 -9.26 3.07 15.94
C ALA A 207 -10.58 3.27 16.70
N LYS A 208 -11.57 3.83 16.01
CA LYS A 208 -12.94 4.08 16.46
C LYS A 208 -13.89 4.29 15.27
#